data_AF-A0A358Y5F3-F1
#
_entry.id   AF-A0A358Y5F3-F1
#
_cell.length_a   1.000
_cell.length_b   1.000
_cell.length_c   1.000
_cell.angle_alpha   90.00
_cell.angle_beta   90.00
_cell.angle_gamma   90.00
#
_symmetry.space_group_name_H-M   'P 1'
#
loop_
_entity.id
_entity.type
_entity.pdbx_description
1 polymer ?
#
loop_
_entity_poly.entity_id
_entity_poly.type
_entity_poly.pdbx_seq_one_letter_code
_entity_poly.pdbx_strand_id
1 'polypeptide(L)'
;MFWLLGDFAKFDRNISFRHKRHRRLIQRMRTACEIGIHPSVKSNNYEFFLHNEIERLEKIIDNRVHFARQHYLMLKLPQTYETYIEQEIKDDYTMGFADICGFRLGTAKPIKWFNLRENKQTSLTLHPFAFMDGTLNEYLKISPVEAMGKIAHLYNEVKEFGGEFSFIWHNETIGDYGIWKGWSEVFEFSINIHEHP
;
A
#
# COMPACT_ATOMS: atom_id res chain seq x y z
N MET A 1 -1.19 2.58 7.30
CA MET A 1 -0.53 1.24 7.35
C MET A 1 -1.53 0.18 6.91
N PHE A 2 -1.13 -0.81 6.10
CA PHE A 2 -2.04 -1.84 5.58
C PHE A 2 -1.78 -3.21 6.21
N TRP A 3 -2.83 -3.92 6.61
CA TRP A 3 -2.71 -5.18 7.35
C TRP A 3 -3.33 -6.37 6.64
N LEU A 4 -2.57 -7.46 6.49
CA LEU A 4 -3.03 -8.70 5.86
C LEU A 4 -3.67 -9.64 6.90
N LEU A 5 -4.97 -9.87 6.80
CA LEU A 5 -5.75 -10.73 7.70
C LEU A 5 -6.46 -11.91 7.00
N GLY A 6 -6.01 -12.24 5.78
CA GLY A 6 -6.37 -13.48 5.10
C GLY A 6 -5.98 -14.73 5.89
N ASP A 7 -6.49 -15.89 5.44
CA ASP A 7 -6.03 -17.16 5.99
C ASP A 7 -4.67 -17.54 5.39
N PHE A 8 -3.84 -18.25 6.15
CA PHE A 8 -2.50 -18.64 5.71
C PHE A 8 -2.56 -19.44 4.40
N ALA A 9 -1.85 -18.98 3.38
CA ALA A 9 -1.83 -19.58 2.06
C ALA A 9 -0.45 -19.44 1.40
N LYS A 10 -0.28 -20.04 0.22
CA LYS A 10 0.99 -20.03 -0.54
C LYS A 10 1.56 -18.62 -0.72
N PHE A 11 0.70 -17.66 -1.05
CA PHE A 11 1.06 -16.27 -1.34
C PHE A 11 0.78 -15.33 -0.17
N ASP A 12 0.11 -15.79 0.89
CA ASP A 12 -0.32 -14.97 2.01
C ASP A 12 0.21 -15.59 3.30
N ARG A 13 1.42 -15.19 3.70
CA ARG A 13 2.12 -15.70 4.88
C ARG A 13 1.96 -14.74 6.06
N ASN A 14 0.79 -14.73 6.66
CA ASN A 14 0.47 -13.82 7.76
C ASN A 14 0.28 -14.53 9.10
N ILE A 15 0.42 -13.77 10.18
CA ILE A 15 0.09 -14.24 11.52
C ILE A 15 -1.44 -14.28 11.64
N SER A 16 -1.98 -15.39 12.16
CA SER A 16 -3.43 -15.54 12.35
C SER A 16 -4.06 -14.36 13.09
N PHE A 17 -5.23 -13.90 12.62
CA PHE A 17 -6.03 -12.85 13.27
C PHE A 17 -6.52 -13.23 14.67
N ARG A 18 -6.47 -14.52 15.03
CA ARG A 18 -6.81 -15.05 16.37
C ARG A 18 -5.65 -14.90 17.37
N HIS A 19 -4.43 -14.64 16.90
CA HIS A 19 -3.26 -14.58 17.77
C HIS A 19 -3.30 -13.32 18.65
N LYS A 20 -3.34 -13.50 19.98
CA LYS A 20 -3.56 -12.39 20.93
C LYS A 20 -2.50 -11.29 20.84
N ARG A 21 -1.21 -11.63 20.67
CA ARG A 21 -0.14 -10.61 20.56
C ARG A 21 -0.26 -9.81 19.25
N HIS A 22 -0.70 -10.47 18.17
CA HIS A 22 -0.88 -9.84 16.88
C HIS A 22 -2.02 -8.82 16.93
N ARG A 23 -3.17 -9.20 17.51
CA ARG A 23 -4.30 -8.29 17.75
C ARG A 23 -3.89 -7.07 18.59
N ARG A 24 -3.15 -7.29 19.67
CA ARG A 24 -2.64 -6.18 20.51
C ARG A 24 -1.70 -5.25 19.75
N LEU A 25 -0.87 -5.77 18.86
CA LEU A 25 -0.02 -4.95 18.00
C LEU A 25 -0.86 -4.07 17.06
N ILE A 26 -1.84 -4.65 16.36
CA ILE A 26 -2.75 -3.90 15.48
C ILE A 26 -3.47 -2.80 16.27
N GLN A 27 -3.99 -3.13 17.45
CA GLN A 27 -4.66 -2.18 18.34
C GLN A 27 -3.76 -1.06 18.85
N ARG A 28 -2.46 -1.33 19.04
CA ARG A 28 -1.47 -0.31 19.37
C ARG A 28 -1.15 0.57 18.17
N MET A 29 -1.01 -0.01 16.98
CA MET A 29 -0.69 0.76 15.78
C MET A 29 -1.82 1.69 15.37
N ARG A 30 -3.09 1.33 15.62
CA ARG A 30 -4.24 2.19 15.33
C ARG A 30 -4.20 3.55 16.05
N THR A 31 -3.47 3.66 17.16
CA THR A 31 -3.33 4.93 17.89
C THR A 31 -2.20 5.80 17.35
N ALA A 32 -1.35 5.25 16.48
CA ALA A 32 -0.21 5.93 15.89
C ALA A 32 -0.44 6.30 14.42
N CYS A 33 -1.25 5.52 13.69
CA CYS A 33 -1.57 5.78 12.30
C CYS A 33 -2.89 5.13 11.88
N GLU A 34 -3.39 5.56 10.72
CA GLU A 34 -4.56 4.93 10.09
C GLU A 34 -4.25 3.51 9.63
N ILE A 35 -5.24 2.63 9.80
CA ILE A 35 -5.14 1.22 9.46
C ILE A 35 -6.07 0.90 8.30
N GLY A 36 -5.48 0.41 7.21
CA GLY A 36 -6.17 -0.09 6.03
C GLY A 36 -6.08 -1.61 5.91
N ILE A 37 -6.93 -2.19 5.07
CA ILE A 37 -6.84 -3.60 4.72
C ILE A 37 -5.74 -3.82 3.68
N HIS A 38 -4.96 -4.89 3.84
CA HIS A 38 -4.10 -5.44 2.80
C HIS A 38 -4.72 -6.76 2.33
N PRO A 39 -5.66 -6.74 1.36
CA PRO A 39 -6.42 -7.94 1.02
C PRO A 39 -5.53 -9.06 0.48
N SER A 40 -5.84 -10.29 0.86
CA SER A 40 -5.12 -11.47 0.40
C SER A 40 -5.23 -11.67 -1.11
N VAL A 41 -4.29 -12.40 -1.70
CA VAL A 41 -4.35 -12.78 -3.13
C VAL A 41 -5.65 -13.52 -3.44
N LYS A 42 -6.13 -14.34 -2.50
CA LYS A 42 -7.38 -15.08 -2.65
C LYS A 42 -8.59 -14.16 -2.72
N SER A 43 -8.65 -13.13 -1.88
CA SER A 43 -9.79 -12.21 -1.83
C SER A 43 -10.02 -11.43 -3.12
N ASN A 44 -8.99 -11.24 -3.95
CA ASN A 44 -9.12 -10.54 -5.23
C ASN A 44 -9.93 -11.31 -6.28
N ASN A 45 -10.21 -12.60 -6.04
CA ASN A 45 -11.06 -13.43 -6.90
C ASN A 45 -12.42 -13.74 -6.27
N TYR A 46 -12.58 -13.46 -4.98
CA TYR A 46 -13.68 -13.98 -4.19
C TYR A 46 -14.05 -12.98 -3.09
N GLU A 47 -15.11 -12.20 -3.37
CA GLU A 47 -15.59 -11.10 -2.53
C GLU A 47 -15.89 -11.52 -1.09
N PHE A 48 -16.39 -12.75 -0.90
CA PHE A 48 -16.61 -13.33 0.42
C PHE A 48 -15.35 -13.29 1.31
N PHE A 49 -14.17 -13.54 0.75
CA PHE A 49 -12.93 -13.48 1.55
C PHE A 49 -12.54 -12.03 1.86
N LEU A 50 -12.73 -11.09 0.92
CA LEU A 50 -12.48 -9.67 1.18
C LEU A 50 -13.36 -9.17 2.34
N HIS A 51 -14.66 -9.46 2.28
CA HIS A 51 -15.60 -9.09 3.33
C HIS A 51 -15.16 -9.63 4.71
N ASN A 52 -14.83 -10.91 4.77
CA ASN A 52 -14.35 -11.53 6.01
C ASN A 52 -13.05 -10.89 6.53
N GLU A 53 -12.12 -10.57 5.64
CA GLU A 53 -10.84 -9.94 6.00
C GLU A 53 -11.03 -8.53 6.55
N ILE A 54 -11.92 -7.73 5.93
CA ILE A 54 -12.33 -6.41 6.42
C ILE A 54 -13.01 -6.55 7.78
N GLU A 55 -14.02 -7.42 7.91
CA GLU A 55 -14.76 -7.60 9.16
C GLU A 55 -13.83 -8.04 10.32
N ARG A 56 -12.84 -8.91 10.04
CA ARG A 56 -11.80 -9.28 11.02
C ARG A 56 -11.00 -8.08 11.48
N LEU A 57 -10.59 -7.20 10.55
CA LEU A 57 -9.81 -6.01 10.86
C LEU A 57 -10.63 -5.01 11.67
N GLU A 58 -11.86 -4.71 11.24
CA GLU A 58 -12.80 -3.82 11.92
C GLU A 58 -13.05 -4.29 13.36
N LYS A 59 -13.28 -5.59 13.58
CA LYS A 59 -13.42 -6.19 14.92
C LYS A 59 -12.16 -6.09 15.79
N ILE A 60 -10.96 -5.95 15.20
CA ILE A 60 -9.72 -5.80 15.96
C ILE A 60 -9.52 -4.35 16.37
N ILE A 61 -9.75 -3.41 15.45
CA ILE A 61 -9.51 -1.97 15.66
C ILE A 61 -10.69 -1.24 16.29
N ASP A 62 -11.86 -1.89 16.34
CA ASP A 62 -13.13 -1.33 16.81
C ASP A 62 -13.51 -0.04 16.06
N ASN A 63 -13.38 -0.09 14.73
CA ASN A 63 -13.65 1.02 13.81
C ASN A 63 -13.87 0.48 12.39
N ARG A 64 -14.49 1.29 11.53
CA ARG A 64 -14.61 0.99 10.10
C ARG A 64 -13.27 1.10 9.37
N VAL A 65 -13.09 0.26 8.36
CA VAL A 65 -11.92 0.31 7.48
C VAL A 65 -12.32 0.95 6.15
N HIS A 66 -11.63 2.03 5.78
CA HIS A 66 -11.91 2.77 4.54
C HIS A 66 -10.75 2.78 3.55
N PHE A 67 -9.61 2.21 3.92
CA PHE A 67 -8.38 2.22 3.11
C PHE A 67 -8.03 0.80 2.68
N ALA A 68 -7.62 0.63 1.42
CA ALA A 68 -7.16 -0.65 0.92
C ALA A 68 -5.88 -0.54 0.08
N ARG A 69 -5.09 -1.62 0.05
CA ARG A 69 -3.98 -1.81 -0.89
C ARG A 69 -3.86 -3.29 -1.22
N GLN A 70 -4.02 -3.68 -2.48
CA GLN A 70 -3.96 -5.11 -2.86
C GLN A 70 -2.57 -5.71 -2.66
N HIS A 71 -2.54 -6.98 -2.25
CA HIS A 71 -1.32 -7.77 -2.31
C HIS A 71 -0.83 -7.91 -3.76
N TYR A 72 0.48 -7.75 -3.97
CA TYR A 72 1.13 -7.75 -5.29
C TYR A 72 0.60 -6.73 -6.30
N LEU A 73 -0.06 -5.66 -5.83
CA LEU A 73 -0.67 -4.64 -6.69
C LEU A 73 -1.70 -5.22 -7.68
N MET A 74 -2.28 -6.36 -7.34
CA MET A 74 -3.09 -7.16 -8.26
C MET A 74 -4.49 -6.55 -8.40
N LEU A 75 -4.73 -5.84 -9.51
CA LEU A 75 -6.03 -5.27 -9.85
C LEU A 75 -6.71 -6.07 -10.96
N LYS A 76 -7.99 -6.38 -10.77
CA LYS A 76 -8.89 -6.91 -11.80
C LYS A 76 -9.98 -5.88 -12.05
N LEU A 77 -9.80 -5.07 -13.08
CA LEU A 77 -10.74 -3.98 -13.37
C LEU A 77 -11.89 -4.47 -14.27
N PRO A 78 -13.13 -4.04 -14.00
CA PRO A 78 -13.54 -3.11 -12.94
C PRO A 78 -13.79 -3.78 -11.57
N GLN A 79 -13.78 -5.12 -11.51
CA GLN A 79 -14.29 -5.90 -10.38
C GLN A 79 -13.70 -5.50 -9.03
N THR A 80 -12.37 -5.41 -8.91
CA THR A 80 -11.70 -5.05 -7.65
C THR A 80 -12.23 -3.74 -7.07
N TYR A 81 -12.47 -2.72 -7.91
CA TYR A 81 -12.91 -1.41 -7.47
C TYR A 81 -14.42 -1.34 -7.24
N GLU A 82 -15.21 -2.09 -8.00
CA GLU A 82 -16.64 -2.28 -7.71
C GLU A 82 -16.81 -2.93 -6.33
N THR A 83 -16.10 -4.03 -6.05
CA THR A 83 -16.15 -4.71 -4.74
C THR A 83 -15.65 -3.79 -3.62
N TYR A 84 -14.62 -2.97 -3.83
CA TYR A 84 -14.18 -1.99 -2.82
C TYR A 84 -15.28 -0.99 -2.45
N ILE A 85 -15.99 -0.46 -3.43
CA ILE A 85 -17.12 0.45 -3.19
C ILE A 85 -18.23 -0.25 -2.40
N GLU A 86 -18.56 -1.50 -2.74
CA GLU A 86 -19.54 -2.31 -2.02
C GLU A 86 -19.14 -2.61 -0.57
N GLN A 87 -17.84 -2.69 -0.28
CA GLN A 87 -17.28 -2.85 1.06
C GLN A 87 -16.99 -1.51 1.77
N GLU A 88 -17.50 -0.39 1.25
CA GLU A 88 -17.33 0.96 1.82
C GLU A 88 -15.86 1.42 1.92
N ILE A 89 -14.96 0.85 1.12
CA ILE A 89 -13.60 1.35 0.93
C ILE A 89 -13.69 2.64 0.13
N LYS A 90 -13.01 3.67 0.63
CA LYS A 90 -13.02 5.03 0.08
C LYS A 90 -11.72 5.37 -0.64
N ASP A 91 -10.60 4.80 -0.23
CA ASP A 91 -9.28 5.17 -0.75
C ASP A 91 -8.43 3.91 -1.01
N ASP A 92 -7.98 3.77 -2.26
CA ASP A 92 -7.13 2.68 -2.74
C ASP A 92 -5.70 3.17 -3.00
N TYR A 93 -4.71 2.46 -2.47
CA TYR A 93 -3.28 2.75 -2.62
C TYR A 93 -2.56 1.68 -3.46
N THR A 94 -3.30 1.02 -4.37
CA THR A 94 -2.77 -0.09 -5.18
C THR A 94 -2.11 0.38 -6.47
N MET A 95 -2.47 1.57 -6.97
CA MET A 95 -2.14 2.01 -8.33
C MET A 95 -0.69 2.51 -8.48
N GLY A 96 0.26 1.58 -8.52
CA GLY A 96 1.67 1.85 -8.84
C GLY A 96 2.30 0.73 -9.65
N PHE A 97 3.59 0.90 -9.96
CA PHE A 97 4.41 -0.11 -10.63
C PHE A 97 5.15 -0.97 -9.61
N ALA A 98 5.34 -2.26 -9.94
CA ALA A 98 6.09 -3.16 -9.09
C ALA A 98 7.61 -3.01 -9.30
N ASP A 99 8.01 -2.91 -10.56
CA ASP A 99 9.37 -3.14 -11.07
C ASP A 99 10.09 -1.87 -11.54
N ILE A 100 9.36 -0.77 -11.71
CA ILE A 100 9.91 0.55 -12.05
C ILE A 100 9.38 1.63 -11.11
N CYS A 101 10.10 2.75 -11.00
CA CYS A 101 9.61 3.92 -10.28
C CYS A 101 8.76 4.82 -11.20
N GLY A 102 7.86 5.58 -10.61
CA GLY A 102 6.95 6.51 -11.27
C GLY A 102 5.49 6.21 -10.97
N PHE A 103 4.61 7.10 -11.45
CA PHE A 103 3.19 7.02 -11.15
C PHE A 103 2.42 6.30 -12.25
N ARG A 104 1.91 5.09 -11.95
CA ARG A 104 1.17 4.26 -12.91
C ARG A 104 -0.10 4.92 -13.46
N LEU A 105 -0.67 5.85 -12.69
CA LEU A 105 -1.85 6.62 -13.10
C LEU A 105 -1.53 7.78 -14.05
N GLY A 106 -0.24 8.00 -14.37
CA GLY A 106 0.22 9.15 -15.17
C GLY A 106 0.16 10.48 -14.40
N THR A 107 -0.13 10.44 -13.11
CA THR A 107 -0.23 11.62 -12.25
C THR A 107 0.16 11.26 -10.82
N ALA A 108 0.72 12.22 -10.08
CA ALA A 108 0.96 12.12 -8.64
C ALA A 108 -0.26 12.57 -7.81
N LYS A 109 -1.33 13.06 -8.46
CA LYS A 109 -2.53 13.55 -7.76
C LYS A 109 -3.51 12.39 -7.54
N PRO A 110 -4.13 12.28 -6.36
CA PRO A 110 -5.25 11.39 -6.17
C PRO A 110 -6.41 11.77 -7.09
N ILE A 111 -7.09 10.78 -7.64
CA ILE A 111 -8.26 11.00 -8.50
C ILE A 111 -9.42 10.12 -8.04
N LYS A 112 -10.65 10.54 -8.31
CA LYS A 112 -11.81 9.66 -8.18
C LYS A 112 -11.80 8.66 -9.33
N TRP A 113 -12.00 7.38 -9.02
CA TRP A 113 -12.10 6.34 -10.04
C TRP A 113 -13.36 6.57 -10.88
N PHE A 114 -13.18 6.59 -12.20
CA PHE A 114 -14.26 6.67 -13.16
C PHE A 114 -14.59 5.26 -13.67
N ASN A 115 -15.77 4.75 -13.35
CA ASN A 115 -16.23 3.47 -13.87
C ASN A 115 -16.67 3.65 -15.32
N LEU A 116 -15.84 3.22 -16.27
CA LEU A 116 -16.11 3.29 -17.70
C LEU A 116 -17.34 2.48 -18.11
N ARG A 117 -17.62 1.36 -17.43
CA ARG A 117 -18.75 0.48 -17.76
C ARG A 117 -20.08 1.17 -17.48
N GLU A 118 -20.15 1.90 -16.37
CA GLU A 118 -21.35 2.63 -15.95
C GLU A 118 -21.32 4.11 -16.39
N ASN A 119 -20.23 4.52 -17.05
CA ASN A 119 -19.96 5.90 -17.46
C ASN A 119 -20.18 6.91 -16.32
N LYS A 120 -19.65 6.61 -15.12
CA LYS A 120 -19.87 7.43 -13.93
C LYS A 120 -18.61 7.58 -13.09
N GLN A 121 -18.42 8.76 -12.50
CA GLN A 121 -17.44 8.96 -11.44
C GLN A 121 -17.96 8.29 -10.16
N THR A 122 -17.07 7.59 -9.45
CA THR A 122 -17.40 6.90 -8.20
C THR A 122 -16.91 7.66 -6.97
N SER A 123 -17.23 7.15 -5.77
CA SER A 123 -16.72 7.68 -4.50
C SER A 123 -15.30 7.24 -4.18
N LEU A 124 -14.78 6.18 -4.83
CA LEU A 124 -13.45 5.61 -4.58
C LEU A 124 -12.35 6.56 -5.10
N THR A 125 -11.42 6.96 -4.22
CA THR A 125 -10.20 7.69 -4.58
C THR A 125 -9.08 6.70 -4.86
N LEU A 126 -8.32 6.93 -5.92
CA LEU A 126 -7.09 6.19 -6.23
C LEU A 126 -5.91 7.08 -5.87
N HIS A 127 -5.04 6.59 -4.99
CA HIS A 127 -3.78 7.22 -4.60
C HIS A 127 -2.63 6.50 -5.30
N PRO A 128 -2.04 7.09 -6.36
CA PRO A 128 -0.87 6.51 -6.98
C PRO A 128 0.35 6.69 -6.07
N PHE A 129 1.29 5.75 -6.14
CA PHE A 129 2.56 5.84 -5.41
C PHE A 129 3.74 5.78 -6.37
N ALA A 130 4.85 6.39 -5.95
CA ALA A 130 6.04 6.62 -6.78
C ALA A 130 6.97 5.41 -6.84
N PHE A 131 7.15 4.70 -5.72
CA PHE A 131 8.05 3.54 -5.64
C PHE A 131 7.71 2.63 -4.45
N MET A 132 8.31 1.45 -4.44
CA MET A 132 8.42 0.59 -3.27
C MET A 132 9.88 0.29 -2.97
N ASP A 133 10.20 -0.05 -1.72
CA ASP A 133 11.50 -0.62 -1.35
C ASP A 133 11.94 -1.79 -2.25
N GLY A 134 11.04 -2.75 -2.51
CA GLY A 134 11.28 -3.86 -3.44
C GLY A 134 11.58 -3.40 -4.87
N THR A 135 10.91 -2.33 -5.34
CA THR A 135 11.19 -1.73 -6.65
C THR A 135 12.65 -1.31 -6.76
N LEU A 136 13.16 -0.64 -5.74
CA LEU A 136 14.54 -0.12 -5.74
C LEU A 136 15.56 -1.25 -5.56
N ASN A 137 15.37 -2.13 -4.56
CA ASN A 137 16.36 -3.14 -4.20
C ASN A 137 16.30 -4.40 -5.05
N GLU A 138 15.11 -5.00 -5.20
CA GLU A 138 14.96 -6.34 -5.78
C GLU A 138 14.81 -6.29 -7.30
N TYR A 139 14.05 -5.31 -7.80
CA TYR A 139 13.80 -5.15 -9.24
C TYR A 139 14.90 -4.34 -9.94
N LEU A 140 15.12 -3.10 -9.51
CA LEU A 140 16.13 -2.21 -10.11
C LEU A 140 17.56 -2.55 -9.70
N LYS A 141 17.74 -3.20 -8.53
CA LYS A 141 19.05 -3.63 -8.00
C LYS A 141 20.06 -2.50 -7.88
N ILE A 142 19.59 -1.34 -7.44
CA ILE A 142 20.43 -0.16 -7.22
C ILE A 142 20.90 -0.09 -5.77
N SER A 143 22.03 0.58 -5.55
CA SER A 143 22.58 0.80 -4.21
C SER A 143 21.72 1.78 -3.38
N PRO A 144 21.85 1.79 -2.05
CA PRO A 144 21.20 2.76 -1.18
C PRO A 144 21.42 4.23 -1.61
N VAL A 145 22.63 4.59 -2.04
CA VAL A 145 22.95 5.96 -2.48
C VAL A 145 22.21 6.31 -3.78
N GLU A 146 22.20 5.40 -4.76
CA GLU A 146 21.45 5.58 -6.01
C GLU A 146 19.94 5.65 -5.75
N ALA A 147 19.43 4.83 -4.82
CA ALA A 147 18.04 4.85 -4.39
C ALA A 147 17.64 6.20 -3.82
N MET A 148 18.43 6.77 -2.89
CA MET A 148 18.19 8.10 -2.34
C MET A 148 18.19 9.19 -3.42
N GLY A 149 19.14 9.15 -4.37
CA GLY A 149 19.17 10.06 -5.50
C GLY A 149 17.90 9.98 -6.38
N LYS A 150 17.41 8.75 -6.64
CA LYS A 150 16.18 8.52 -7.40
C LYS A 150 14.94 8.98 -6.64
N ILE A 151 14.87 8.76 -5.32
CA ILE A 151 13.80 9.25 -4.45
C ILE A 151 13.75 10.77 -4.45
N ALA A 152 14.91 11.43 -4.30
CA ALA A 152 15.00 12.89 -4.32
C ALA A 152 14.52 13.48 -5.64
N HIS A 153 14.89 12.87 -6.77
CA HIS A 153 14.40 13.29 -8.08
C HIS A 153 12.88 13.18 -8.17
N LEU A 154 12.28 12.04 -7.80
CA LEU A 154 10.83 11.86 -7.82
C LEU A 154 10.10 12.84 -6.89
N TYR A 155 10.66 13.10 -5.71
CA TYR A 155 10.11 14.08 -4.77
C TYR A 155 10.12 15.49 -5.37
N ASN A 156 11.22 15.90 -6.00
CA ASN A 156 11.34 17.21 -6.63
C ASN A 156 10.35 17.38 -7.80
N GLU A 157 10.13 16.35 -8.61
CA GLU A 157 9.09 16.36 -9.65
C GLU A 157 7.70 16.59 -9.05
N VAL A 158 7.35 15.90 -7.96
CA VAL A 158 6.05 16.11 -7.29
C VAL A 158 5.95 17.49 -6.64
N LYS A 159 7.04 17.99 -6.07
CA LYS A 159 7.12 19.33 -5.48
C LYS A 159 6.93 20.42 -6.54
N GLU A 160 7.50 20.25 -7.72
CA GLU A 160 7.40 21.20 -8.84
C GLU A 160 6.00 21.20 -9.48
N PHE A 161 5.45 20.03 -9.80
CA PHE A 161 4.19 19.90 -10.55
C PHE A 161 2.94 19.72 -9.68
N GLY A 162 3.14 19.49 -8.38
CA GLY A 162 2.11 19.29 -7.37
C GLY A 162 1.49 17.89 -7.40
N GLY A 163 1.14 17.38 -6.22
CA GLY A 163 0.53 16.06 -6.03
C GLY A 163 0.87 15.50 -4.66
N GLU A 164 0.63 14.21 -4.48
CA GLU A 164 1.00 13.47 -3.28
C GLU A 164 2.24 12.62 -3.56
N PHE A 165 3.30 12.85 -2.78
CA PHE A 165 4.47 11.99 -2.81
C PHE A 165 4.26 10.78 -1.89
N SER A 166 3.63 9.74 -2.43
CA SER A 166 3.34 8.49 -1.71
C SER A 166 4.29 7.36 -2.15
N PHE A 167 4.63 6.46 -1.23
CA PHE A 167 5.53 5.32 -1.48
C PHE A 167 5.23 4.16 -0.50
N ILE A 168 5.74 2.96 -0.79
CA ILE A 168 5.49 1.75 0.01
C ILE A 168 6.78 1.18 0.59
N TRP A 169 6.72 0.83 1.88
CA TRP A 169 7.75 0.05 2.57
C TRP A 169 7.15 -1.19 3.22
N HIS A 170 7.94 -2.24 3.29
CA HIS A 170 7.62 -3.51 3.94
C HIS A 170 8.43 -3.65 5.24
N ASN A 171 7.83 -4.28 6.25
CA ASN A 171 8.44 -4.41 7.57
C ASN A 171 9.79 -5.14 7.56
N GLU A 172 9.97 -6.09 6.63
CA GLU A 172 11.21 -6.84 6.48
C GLU A 172 12.39 -5.93 6.08
N THR A 173 12.12 -4.93 5.22
CA THR A 173 13.12 -3.97 4.78
C THR A 173 13.68 -3.13 5.93
N ILE A 174 12.83 -2.78 6.90
CA ILE A 174 13.22 -2.00 8.08
C ILE A 174 14.17 -2.78 8.99
N GLY A 175 14.22 -4.11 8.87
CA GLY A 175 15.07 -4.97 9.70
C GLY A 175 16.58 -4.86 9.46
N ASP A 176 17.01 -4.22 8.37
CA ASP A 176 18.42 -3.96 8.04
C ASP A 176 19.32 -5.22 8.01
N TYR A 177 18.79 -6.32 7.50
CA TYR A 177 19.49 -7.60 7.41
C TYR A 177 19.43 -8.21 6.01
N GLY A 178 20.38 -9.11 5.70
CA GLY A 178 20.41 -9.82 4.42
C GLY A 178 20.53 -8.86 3.23
N ILE A 179 19.61 -8.98 2.27
CA ILE A 179 19.56 -8.08 1.09
C ILE A 179 19.16 -6.64 1.45
N TRP A 180 18.64 -6.42 2.66
CA TRP A 180 18.19 -5.11 3.15
C TRP A 180 19.23 -4.39 3.99
N LYS A 181 20.46 -4.91 4.08
CA LYS A 181 21.55 -4.24 4.79
C LYS A 181 21.87 -2.88 4.14
N GLY A 182 21.88 -1.81 4.93
CA GLY A 182 22.03 -0.41 4.52
C GLY A 182 20.73 0.27 4.07
N TRP A 183 19.58 -0.42 4.05
CA TRP A 183 18.32 0.16 3.57
C TRP A 183 17.53 0.90 4.64
N SER A 184 17.90 0.76 5.92
CA SER A 184 17.40 1.59 7.02
C SER A 184 17.64 3.08 6.75
N GLU A 185 18.82 3.44 6.25
CA GLU A 185 19.17 4.82 5.85
C GLU A 185 18.28 5.34 4.72
N VAL A 186 17.94 4.49 3.74
CA VAL A 186 17.06 4.86 2.63
C VAL A 186 15.62 5.07 3.13
N PHE A 187 15.16 4.26 4.09
CA PHE A 187 13.87 4.45 4.73
C PHE A 187 13.80 5.78 5.48
N GLU A 188 14.80 6.05 6.32
CA GLU A 188 14.92 7.31 7.08
C GLU A 188 14.98 8.54 6.14
N PHE A 189 15.77 8.45 5.07
CA PHE A 189 15.82 9.48 4.04
C PHE A 189 14.46 9.70 3.38
N SER A 190 13.72 8.62 3.08
CA SER A 190 12.41 8.71 2.42
C SER A 190 11.36 9.40 3.29
N ILE A 191 11.31 9.09 4.58
CA ILE A 191 10.32 9.68 5.49
C ILE A 191 10.65 11.14 5.86
N ASN A 192 11.94 11.49 5.88
CA ASN A 192 12.43 12.84 6.17
C ASN A 192 12.78 13.64 4.91
N ILE A 193 12.32 13.20 3.73
CA ILE A 193 12.70 13.80 2.43
C ILE A 193 12.43 15.31 2.34
N HIS A 194 11.43 15.78 3.07
CA HIS A 194 11.04 17.19 3.14
C HIS A 194 12.01 18.06 3.96
N GLU A 195 12.83 17.46 4.82
CA GLU A 195 13.88 18.11 5.60
C GLU A 195 15.18 18.27 4.80
N HIS A 196 15.28 17.60 3.65
CA HIS A 196 16.44 17.65 2.78
C HIS A 196 16.25 18.67 1.65
N PRO A 197 17.25 19.52 1.36
CA PRO A 197 17.15 20.60 0.38
C PRO A 197 17.04 20.13 -1.07
#